data_AF-A0A392NSG4-F1
#
_entry.id   AF-A0A392NSG4-F1
#
_cell.length_a   1.000
_cell.length_b   1.000
_cell.length_c   1.000
_cell.angle_alpha   90.00
_cell.angle_beta   90.00
_cell.angle_gamma   90.00
#
_symmetry.space_group_name_H-M   'P 1'
#
loop_
_entity.id
_entity.type
_entity.pdbx_description
1 polymer ?
#
loop_
_entity_poly.entity_id
_entity_poly.type
_entity_poly.pdbx_seq_one_letter_code
_entity_poly.pdbx_strand_id
1 'polypeptide(L)'
;MLQSSPPLIVPRARYYEFLCLAFSFVIFLLDVKLFGQWFTTEKRFLSVVANPVNLVSVIGNLVAAQIATEIGWNEFAISMFSLGMVHYLILFVTLYQRLTSSNQFPIVLRPAYFLYFAAPSMASLAWKSISGAFLVSSKMLFFLSLFLFISQACRPAMFKKTMKRLNVTWWIYSFPLTFLGLACAEYAHE
;
A
#
# COMPACT_ATOMS: atom_id res chain seq x y z
N MET A 1 -0.35 -44.61 13.63
CA MET A 1 0.88 -45.32 14.03
C MET A 1 1.80 -45.25 12.82
N LEU A 2 2.75 -44.33 12.64
CA LEU A 2 3.78 -43.63 13.41
C LEU A 2 4.22 -42.48 12.45
N GLN A 3 4.80 -41.32 12.78
CA GLN A 3 5.66 -40.93 13.88
C GLN A 3 5.78 -39.39 13.87
N SER A 4 5.97 -38.86 15.06
CA SER A 4 6.23 -37.48 15.50
C SER A 4 7.24 -36.63 14.70
N SER A 5 6.98 -35.31 14.73
CA SER A 5 7.72 -34.14 14.23
C SER A 5 9.22 -34.07 14.56
N PRO A 6 9.95 -33.13 13.93
CA PRO A 6 10.95 -32.31 14.59
C PRO A 6 10.42 -30.87 14.83
N PRO A 7 10.35 -30.37 16.07
CA PRO A 7 10.04 -28.97 16.36
C PRO A 7 11.34 -28.17 16.32
N LEU A 8 11.72 -27.59 15.17
CA LEU A 8 12.98 -26.85 15.09
C LEU A 8 13.02 -25.77 14.00
N ILE A 9 12.05 -24.85 14.01
CA ILE A 9 12.14 -23.55 13.31
C ILE A 9 11.46 -22.47 14.18
N VAL A 10 12.04 -22.17 15.35
CA VAL A 10 11.49 -21.17 16.29
C VAL A 10 12.40 -19.94 16.53
N PRO A 11 13.75 -19.95 16.33
CA PRO A 11 14.54 -18.74 16.58
C PRO A 11 14.49 -17.70 15.45
N ARG A 12 14.23 -18.10 14.20
CA ARG A 12 14.27 -17.20 13.02
C ARG A 12 13.06 -16.26 12.94
N ALA A 13 11.90 -16.72 13.42
CA ALA A 13 10.66 -15.94 13.44
C ALA A 13 10.80 -14.67 14.30
N ARG A 14 11.40 -14.78 15.50
CA ARG A 14 11.60 -13.63 16.40
C ARG A 14 12.42 -12.50 15.78
N TYR A 15 13.54 -12.80 15.12
CA TYR A 15 14.35 -11.74 14.51
C TYR A 15 13.61 -11.02 13.38
N TYR A 16 12.81 -11.75 12.60
CA TYR A 16 11.98 -11.19 11.55
C TYR A 16 10.88 -10.29 12.14
N GLU A 17 10.18 -10.75 13.17
CA GLU A 17 9.16 -9.98 13.90
C GLU A 17 9.74 -8.68 14.47
N PHE A 18 10.91 -8.74 15.14
CA PHE A 18 11.57 -7.56 15.68
C PHE A 18 11.96 -6.56 14.59
N LEU A 19 12.48 -7.04 13.45
CA LEU A 19 12.85 -6.18 12.34
C LEU A 19 11.62 -5.48 11.75
N CYS A 20 10.54 -6.23 11.49
CA CYS A 20 9.30 -5.69 10.95
C CYS A 20 8.63 -4.70 11.91
N LEU A 21 8.69 -4.96 13.21
CA LEU A 21 8.14 -4.08 14.23
C LEU A 21 8.97 -2.79 14.35
N ALA A 22 10.30 -2.89 14.32
CA ALA A 22 11.18 -1.72 14.28
C ALA A 22 10.92 -0.85 13.04
N PHE A 23 10.75 -1.46 11.86
CA PHE A 23 10.37 -0.72 10.65
C PHE A 23 8.99 -0.08 10.78
N SER A 24 8.00 -0.80 11.29
CA SER A 24 6.64 -0.27 11.52
C SER A 24 6.65 0.93 12.46
N PHE A 25 7.46 0.87 13.51
CA PHE A 25 7.63 1.98 14.45
C PHE A 25 8.31 3.18 13.81
N VAL A 26 9.34 2.98 12.98
CA VAL A 26 9.98 4.05 12.22
C VAL A 26 9.00 4.71 11.25
N ILE A 27 8.17 3.93 10.55
CA ILE A 27 7.13 4.44 9.65
C ILE A 27 6.11 5.27 10.44
N PHE A 28 5.62 4.73 11.56
CA PHE A 28 4.67 5.43 12.43
C PHE A 28 5.23 6.77 12.94
N LEU A 29 6.47 6.79 13.43
CA LEU A 29 7.11 8.04 13.85
C LEU A 29 7.25 9.05 12.70
N LEU A 30 7.57 8.56 11.50
CA LEU A 30 7.69 9.39 10.32
C LEU A 30 6.34 9.99 9.92
N ASP A 31 5.25 9.20 9.99
CA ASP A 31 3.91 9.71 9.77
C ASP A 31 3.50 10.72 10.84
N VAL A 32 3.72 10.45 12.13
CA VAL A 32 3.43 11.41 13.19
C VAL A 32 4.17 12.73 12.97
N LYS A 33 5.43 12.68 12.55
CA LYS A 33 6.20 13.87 12.21
C LYS A 33 5.65 14.59 10.97
N LEU A 34 5.27 13.84 9.94
CA LEU A 34 4.72 14.37 8.69
C LEU A 34 3.36 15.04 8.93
N PHE A 35 2.46 14.38 9.66
CA PHE A 35 1.16 14.91 10.06
C PHE A 35 1.28 16.05 11.08
N GLY A 36 2.24 16.00 12.01
CA GLY A 36 2.51 17.12 12.93
C GLY A 36 3.02 18.37 12.17
N GLN A 37 3.89 18.17 11.19
CA GLN A 37 4.31 19.24 10.29
C GLN A 37 3.17 19.75 9.41
N TRP A 38 2.25 18.87 8.98
CA TRP A 38 1.05 19.24 8.25
C TRP A 38 0.19 20.24 9.02
N PHE A 39 -0.06 20.01 10.31
CA PHE A 39 -0.83 20.94 11.14
C PHE A 39 -0.14 22.29 11.37
N THR A 40 1.19 22.37 11.25
CA THR A 40 1.97 23.55 11.66
C THR A 40 2.50 24.39 10.49
N THR A 41 2.61 23.85 9.27
CA THR A 41 3.33 24.51 8.15
C THR A 41 2.49 24.66 6.88
N GLU A 42 1.98 25.87 6.59
CA GLU A 42 1.08 26.13 5.45
C GLU A 42 1.75 26.18 4.05
N LYS A 43 2.99 26.66 3.93
CA LYS A 43 3.43 27.27 2.64
C LYS A 43 4.17 26.35 1.63
N ARG A 44 4.57 25.12 1.99
CA ARG A 44 5.27 24.17 1.07
C ARG A 44 4.56 22.83 0.87
N PHE A 45 3.42 22.62 1.54
CA PHE A 45 2.78 21.31 1.68
C PHE A 45 2.17 20.77 0.38
N LEU A 46 1.36 21.57 -0.33
CA LEU A 46 0.67 21.12 -1.54
C LEU A 46 1.60 20.67 -2.67
N SER A 47 2.77 21.30 -2.80
CA SER A 47 3.77 20.95 -3.82
C SER A 47 4.48 19.62 -3.51
N VAL A 48 4.77 19.37 -2.23
CA VAL A 48 5.50 18.19 -1.74
C VAL A 48 4.58 16.96 -1.59
N VAL A 49 3.35 17.17 -1.14
CA VAL A 49 2.35 16.10 -0.89
C VAL A 49 1.78 15.54 -2.17
N ALA A 50 1.66 16.39 -3.19
CA ALA A 50 1.16 15.97 -4.48
C ALA A 50 2.22 15.19 -5.28
N ASN A 51 2.98 14.30 -4.65
CA ASN A 51 3.87 13.34 -5.28
C ASN A 51 3.25 11.93 -5.16
N PRO A 52 2.97 11.23 -6.28
CA PRO A 52 2.43 9.87 -6.25
C PRO A 52 3.35 8.85 -5.57
N VAL A 53 4.64 9.15 -5.37
CA VAL A 53 5.56 8.31 -4.57
C VAL A 53 5.14 8.23 -3.09
N ASN A 54 4.37 9.20 -2.59
CA ASN A 54 3.86 9.18 -1.20
C ASN A 54 2.87 8.02 -0.97
N LEU A 55 2.29 7.44 -2.03
CA LEU A 55 1.49 6.20 -1.93
C LEU A 55 2.31 5.00 -1.43
N VAL A 56 3.64 5.04 -1.52
CA VAL A 56 4.51 4.02 -0.92
C VAL A 56 4.41 4.06 0.62
N SER A 57 4.28 5.24 1.22
CA SER A 57 4.08 5.38 2.68
C SER A 57 2.76 4.77 3.12
N VAL A 58 1.70 5.01 2.34
CA VAL A 58 0.38 4.40 2.54
C VAL A 58 0.47 2.87 2.54
N ILE A 59 1.12 2.31 1.52
CA ILE A 59 1.32 0.86 1.41
C ILE A 59 2.14 0.34 2.60
N GLY A 60 3.18 1.07 3.01
CA GLY A 60 3.98 0.74 4.20
C GLY A 60 3.14 0.62 5.47
N ASN A 61 2.20 1.54 5.69
CA ASN A 61 1.27 1.48 6.82
C ASN A 61 0.32 0.29 6.77
N LEU A 62 -0.19 -0.05 5.59
CA LEU A 62 -1.07 -1.19 5.41
C LEU A 62 -0.32 -2.53 5.60
N VAL A 63 0.92 -2.61 5.14
CA VAL A 63 1.82 -3.76 5.41
C VAL A 63 2.12 -3.86 6.91
N ALA A 64 2.43 -2.74 7.57
CA ALA A 64 2.66 -2.71 9.01
C ALA A 64 1.42 -3.17 9.80
N ALA A 65 0.22 -2.78 9.36
CA ALA A 65 -1.03 -3.25 9.94
C ALA A 65 -1.19 -4.77 9.80
N GLN A 66 -0.91 -5.32 8.61
CA GLN A 66 -0.95 -6.77 8.38
C GLN A 66 0.01 -7.53 9.30
N ILE A 67 1.27 -7.08 9.40
CA ILE A 67 2.28 -7.71 10.25
C ILE A 67 1.93 -7.59 11.74
N ALA A 68 1.41 -6.43 12.16
CA ALA A 68 0.97 -6.22 13.53
C ALA A 68 -0.14 -7.21 13.93
N THR A 69 -1.05 -7.55 13.00
CA THR A 69 -2.05 -8.60 13.24
C THR A 69 -1.42 -9.98 13.37
N GLU A 70 -0.43 -10.32 12.53
CA GLU A 70 0.27 -11.61 12.62
C GLU A 70 0.99 -11.80 13.97
N ILE A 71 1.51 -10.70 14.54
CA ILE A 71 2.13 -10.67 15.88
C ILE A 71 1.07 -10.70 17.01
N GLY A 72 -0.20 -10.45 16.70
CA GLY A 72 -1.32 -10.40 17.66
C GLY A 72 -1.59 -9.02 18.27
N TRP A 73 -0.99 -7.96 17.74
CA TRP A 73 -1.18 -6.57 18.19
C TRP A 73 -2.35 -5.91 17.44
N ASN A 74 -3.57 -6.36 17.70
CA ASN A 74 -4.76 -5.97 16.95
C ASN A 74 -5.06 -4.46 17.01
N GLU A 75 -4.96 -3.83 18.18
CA GLU A 75 -5.20 -2.38 18.34
C GLU A 75 -4.21 -1.53 17.53
N PHE A 76 -2.94 -1.93 17.54
CA PHE A 76 -1.91 -1.27 16.74
C PHE A 76 -2.13 -1.48 15.25
N ALA A 77 -2.55 -2.68 14.84
CA ALA A 77 -2.91 -2.99 13.45
C ALA A 77 -4.05 -2.11 12.95
N ILE A 78 -5.12 -1.96 13.74
CA ILE A 78 -6.25 -1.09 13.41
C ILE A 78 -5.78 0.37 13.29
N SER A 79 -4.94 0.84 14.21
CA SER A 79 -4.38 2.20 14.17
C SER A 79 -3.59 2.47 12.88
N MET A 80 -2.66 1.58 12.53
CA MET A 80 -1.84 1.70 11.31
C MET A 80 -2.70 1.60 10.04
N PHE A 81 -3.71 0.73 10.04
CA PHE A 81 -4.67 0.62 8.94
C PHE A 81 -5.45 1.92 8.75
N SER A 82 -6.02 2.47 9.82
CA SER A 82 -6.76 3.74 9.79
C SER A 82 -5.90 4.89 9.28
N LEU A 83 -4.66 5.00 9.77
CA LEU A 83 -3.70 6.02 9.34
C LEU A 83 -3.39 5.90 7.84
N GLY A 84 -3.12 4.67 7.38
CA GLY A 84 -2.89 4.37 5.96
C GLY A 84 -4.08 4.76 5.08
N MET A 85 -5.30 4.44 5.49
CA MET A 85 -6.52 4.75 4.72
C MET A 85 -6.84 6.25 4.67
N VAL A 86 -6.65 6.99 5.76
CA VAL A 86 -6.80 8.45 5.76
C VAL A 86 -5.77 9.10 4.85
N HIS A 87 -4.50 8.68 4.95
CA HIS A 87 -3.41 9.17 4.11
C HIS A 87 -3.69 8.84 2.62
N TYR A 88 -4.19 7.64 2.33
CA TYR A 88 -4.62 7.25 0.98
C TYR A 88 -5.68 8.21 0.42
N LEU A 89 -6.75 8.50 1.18
CA LEU A 89 -7.83 9.37 0.73
C LEU A 89 -7.32 10.78 0.42
N ILE A 90 -6.48 11.34 1.30
CA ILE A 90 -5.88 12.67 1.11
C ILE A 90 -5.05 12.71 -0.18
N LEU A 91 -4.17 11.72 -0.38
CA LEU A 91 -3.35 11.63 -1.60
C LEU A 91 -4.20 11.42 -2.85
N PHE A 92 -5.21 10.56 -2.78
CA PHE A 92 -6.11 10.29 -3.89
C PHE A 92 -6.77 11.58 -4.37
N VAL A 93 -7.38 12.35 -3.46
CA VAL A 93 -8.04 13.63 -3.79
C VAL A 93 -7.03 14.66 -4.28
N THR A 94 -5.90 14.81 -3.58
CA THR A 94 -4.87 15.84 -3.91
C THR A 94 -4.27 15.59 -5.29
N LEU A 95 -3.91 14.34 -5.59
CA LEU A 95 -3.33 13.99 -6.87
C LEU A 95 -4.37 14.05 -8.00
N TYR A 96 -5.63 13.68 -7.72
CA TYR A 96 -6.73 13.82 -8.66
C TYR A 96 -6.96 15.29 -9.05
N GLN A 97 -6.98 16.21 -8.08
CA GLN A 97 -7.11 17.64 -8.34
C GLN A 97 -5.91 18.21 -9.13
N ARG A 98 -4.69 17.77 -8.81
CA ARG A 98 -3.47 18.19 -9.53
C ARG A 98 -3.41 17.68 -10.96
N LEU A 99 -4.01 16.53 -11.27
CA LEU A 99 -4.13 16.03 -12.63
C LEU A 99 -5.03 16.90 -13.52
N THR A 100 -6.08 17.49 -12.92
CA THR A 100 -7.06 18.33 -13.63
C THR A 100 -6.55 19.77 -13.82
N SER A 101 -5.77 20.29 -12.87
CA SER A 101 -5.07 21.57 -13.02
C SER A 101 -3.84 21.37 -13.93
N SER A 102 -3.58 22.24 -14.91
CA SER A 102 -2.70 21.98 -16.08
C SER A 102 -1.22 21.65 -15.79
N ASN A 103 -0.80 21.51 -14.54
CA ASN A 103 0.52 21.03 -14.11
C ASN A 103 0.59 19.49 -14.11
N GLN A 104 0.46 18.91 -15.31
CA GLN A 104 0.64 17.47 -15.52
C GLN A 104 2.00 17.02 -14.98
N PHE A 105 2.01 15.89 -14.28
CA PHE A 105 3.22 15.31 -13.72
C PHE A 105 4.31 15.14 -14.80
N PRO A 106 5.59 15.38 -14.44
CA PRO A 106 6.72 15.07 -15.30
C PRO A 106 6.59 13.64 -15.84
N ILE A 107 7.03 13.41 -17.09
CA ILE A 107 6.94 12.09 -17.75
C ILE A 107 7.54 10.97 -16.87
N VAL A 108 8.51 11.32 -16.02
CA VAL A 108 9.20 10.45 -15.06
C VAL A 108 8.30 9.92 -13.93
N LEU A 109 7.25 10.64 -13.52
CA LEU A 109 6.35 10.23 -12.42
C LEU A 109 5.11 9.45 -12.87
N ARG A 110 4.92 9.25 -14.18
CA ARG A 110 3.80 8.46 -14.72
C ARG A 110 3.75 7.00 -14.22
N PRO A 111 4.88 6.29 -13.98
CA PRO A 111 4.82 4.95 -13.40
C PRO A 111 4.17 4.92 -12.02
N ALA A 112 4.28 5.99 -11.25
CA ALA A 112 3.72 6.02 -9.90
C ALA A 112 2.17 6.04 -9.90
N TYR A 113 1.50 6.21 -11.04
CA TYR A 113 0.06 5.96 -11.14
C TYR A 113 -0.31 4.51 -10.79
N PHE A 114 0.56 3.53 -11.00
CA PHE A 114 0.26 2.13 -10.65
C PHE A 114 0.15 1.91 -9.14
N LEU A 115 0.72 2.80 -8.32
CA LEU A 115 0.56 2.73 -6.86
C LEU A 115 -0.88 3.01 -6.40
N TYR A 116 -1.73 3.59 -7.25
CA TYR A 116 -3.12 3.90 -6.88
C TYR A 116 -3.97 2.68 -6.63
N PHE A 117 -3.80 1.60 -7.41
CA PHE A 117 -4.52 0.35 -7.17
C PHE A 117 -3.77 -0.57 -6.19
N ALA A 118 -2.46 -0.38 -6.03
CA ALA A 118 -1.67 -1.10 -5.02
C ALA A 118 -2.19 -0.88 -3.59
N ALA A 119 -2.44 0.38 -3.22
CA ALA A 119 -2.93 0.73 -1.90
C ALA A 119 -4.26 0.04 -1.51
N PRO A 120 -5.35 0.13 -2.31
CA PRO A 120 -6.60 -0.58 -1.99
C PRO A 120 -6.47 -2.10 -2.06
N SER A 121 -5.57 -2.66 -2.90
CA SER A 121 -5.26 -4.09 -2.89
C SER A 121 -4.67 -4.51 -1.53
N MET A 122 -3.68 -3.78 -1.05
CA MET A 122 -3.06 -4.05 0.25
C MET A 122 -4.01 -3.78 1.41
N ALA A 123 -4.88 -2.79 1.30
CA ALA A 123 -5.90 -2.54 2.32
C ALA A 123 -6.88 -3.72 2.42
N SER A 124 -7.27 -4.33 1.30
CA SER A 124 -8.12 -5.53 1.30
C SER A 124 -7.46 -6.70 2.05
N LEU A 125 -6.18 -6.94 1.78
CA LEU A 125 -5.37 -7.97 2.43
C LEU A 125 -5.16 -7.70 3.93
N ALA A 126 -4.78 -6.47 4.29
CA ALA A 126 -4.61 -6.07 5.67
C ALA A 126 -5.93 -6.18 6.46
N TRP A 127 -7.06 -5.79 5.87
CA TRP A 127 -8.37 -5.91 6.52
C TRP A 127 -8.81 -7.37 6.68
N LYS A 128 -8.48 -8.24 5.71
CA LYS A 128 -8.67 -9.69 5.84
C LYS A 128 -7.86 -10.23 7.01
N SER A 129 -6.59 -9.84 7.14
CA SER A 129 -5.75 -10.25 8.27
C SER A 129 -6.36 -9.80 9.59
N ILE A 130 -6.74 -8.52 9.73
CA ILE A 130 -7.35 -7.96 10.95
C ILE A 130 -8.66 -8.68 11.30
N SER A 131 -9.50 -8.96 10.31
CA SER A 131 -10.83 -9.56 10.53
C SER A 131 -10.80 -11.09 10.64
N GLY A 132 -9.71 -11.74 10.24
CA GLY A 132 -9.60 -13.19 10.11
C GLY A 132 -10.37 -13.81 8.95
N ALA A 133 -11.20 -13.03 8.23
CA ALA A 133 -12.04 -13.50 7.13
C ALA A 133 -12.16 -12.43 6.03
N PHE A 134 -12.48 -12.86 4.80
CA PHE A 134 -12.65 -11.96 3.65
C PHE A 134 -14.04 -11.31 3.63
N LEU A 135 -14.27 -10.39 4.59
CA LEU A 135 -15.55 -9.72 4.78
C LEU A 135 -15.89 -8.73 3.65
N VAL A 136 -17.11 -8.20 3.69
CA VAL A 136 -17.63 -7.19 2.74
C VAL A 136 -16.67 -6.00 2.60
N SER A 137 -16.07 -5.51 3.69
CA SER A 137 -15.09 -4.41 3.64
C SER A 137 -13.85 -4.76 2.81
N SER A 138 -13.32 -5.98 2.93
CA SER A 138 -12.21 -6.46 2.09
C SER A 138 -12.64 -6.57 0.63
N LYS A 139 -13.87 -7.05 0.36
CA LYS A 139 -14.45 -7.10 -1.01
C LYS A 139 -14.57 -5.72 -1.62
N MET A 140 -15.08 -4.73 -0.88
CA MET A 140 -15.21 -3.35 -1.35
C MET A 140 -13.86 -2.78 -1.78
N LEU A 141 -12.82 -2.96 -0.96
CA LEU A 141 -11.46 -2.50 -1.26
C LEU A 141 -10.85 -3.26 -2.45
N PHE A 142 -11.10 -4.56 -2.56
CA PHE A 142 -10.66 -5.39 -3.68
C PHE A 142 -11.30 -4.93 -5.01
N PHE A 143 -12.62 -4.76 -5.06
CA PHE A 143 -13.30 -4.29 -6.26
C PHE A 143 -12.91 -2.85 -6.63
N LEU A 144 -12.66 -1.97 -5.64
CA LEU A 144 -12.09 -0.66 -5.88
C LEU A 144 -10.72 -0.75 -6.58
N SER A 145 -9.86 -1.64 -6.10
CA SER A 145 -8.57 -1.88 -6.73
C SER A 145 -8.71 -2.38 -8.17
N LEU A 146 -9.57 -3.37 -8.40
CA LEU A 146 -9.80 -3.95 -9.72
C LEU A 146 -10.31 -2.89 -10.71
N PHE A 147 -11.23 -2.03 -10.27
CA PHE A 147 -11.74 -0.91 -11.05
C PHE A 147 -10.63 0.06 -11.45
N LEU A 148 -9.77 0.46 -10.49
CA LEU A 148 -8.64 1.35 -10.76
C LEU A 148 -7.63 0.71 -11.70
N PHE A 149 -7.34 -0.58 -11.54
CA PHE A 149 -6.46 -1.33 -12.43
C PHE A 149 -6.99 -1.37 -13.87
N ILE A 150 -8.27 -1.73 -14.05
CA ILE A 150 -8.90 -1.78 -15.38
C ILE A 150 -8.92 -0.38 -16.01
N SER A 151 -9.28 0.66 -15.26
CA SER A 151 -9.28 2.05 -15.72
C SER A 151 -7.91 2.50 -16.25
N GLN A 152 -6.82 2.05 -15.62
CA GLN A 152 -5.46 2.31 -16.07
C GLN A 152 -5.06 1.43 -17.26
N ALA A 153 -5.44 0.14 -17.25
CA ALA A 153 -5.15 -0.80 -18.33
C ALA A 153 -5.80 -0.39 -19.66
N CYS A 154 -7.00 0.20 -19.62
CA CYS A 154 -7.69 0.75 -20.79
C CYS A 154 -7.00 1.98 -21.41
N ARG A 155 -5.96 2.54 -20.78
CA ARG A 155 -5.18 3.68 -21.30
C ARG A 155 -3.73 3.27 -21.67
N PRO A 156 -3.54 2.36 -22.66
CA PRO A 156 -2.24 1.79 -22.98
C PRO A 156 -1.24 2.79 -23.59
N ALA A 157 -1.70 3.97 -24.03
CA ALA A 157 -0.84 5.02 -24.57
C ALA A 157 0.21 5.52 -23.56
N MET A 158 -0.10 5.48 -22.25
CA MET A 158 0.83 5.83 -21.18
C MET A 158 1.90 4.75 -20.95
N PHE A 159 1.53 3.48 -21.15
CA PHE A 159 2.45 2.34 -21.08
C PHE A 159 3.42 2.32 -22.27
N LYS A 160 2.92 2.50 -23.50
CA LYS A 160 3.72 2.37 -24.73
C LYS A 160 4.90 3.36 -24.81
N LYS A 161 4.79 4.54 -24.18
CA LYS A 161 5.86 5.55 -24.17
C LYS A 161 6.95 5.25 -23.13
N THR A 162 6.56 4.63 -22.02
CA THR A 162 7.44 4.32 -20.88
C THR A 162 8.13 2.95 -21.03
N MET A 163 7.45 1.97 -21.64
CA MET A 163 7.95 0.61 -21.91
C MET A 163 9.06 0.54 -22.98
N LYS A 164 9.35 1.63 -23.70
CA LYS A 164 10.37 1.65 -24.77
C LYS A 164 11.81 1.53 -24.28
N ARG A 165 12.07 1.74 -22.98
CA ARG A 165 13.39 1.55 -22.37
C ARG A 165 13.22 0.64 -21.17
N LEU A 166 13.80 -0.56 -21.24
CA LEU A 166 13.94 -1.44 -20.09
C LEU A 166 14.89 -0.75 -19.11
N ASN A 167 14.35 -0.31 -17.98
CA ASN A 167 15.09 0.39 -16.94
C ASN A 167 14.64 -0.15 -15.58
N VAL A 168 15.44 0.07 -14.54
CA VAL A 168 15.17 -0.36 -13.15
C VAL A 168 13.81 0.16 -12.63
N THR A 169 13.25 1.20 -13.25
CA THR A 169 11.91 1.73 -12.95
C THR A 169 10.76 0.73 -13.20
N TRP A 170 11.01 -0.41 -13.86
CA TRP A 170 10.00 -1.47 -14.08
C TRP A 170 9.49 -2.12 -12.79
N TRP A 171 10.26 -2.06 -11.70
CA TRP A 171 9.83 -2.54 -10.38
C TRP A 171 8.57 -1.82 -9.86
N ILE A 172 8.30 -0.61 -10.34
CA ILE A 172 7.09 0.16 -9.98
C ILE A 172 5.81 -0.49 -10.55
N TYR A 173 5.93 -1.41 -11.51
CA TYR A 173 4.80 -2.13 -12.10
C TYR A 173 4.55 -3.48 -11.44
N SER A 174 5.62 -4.24 -11.17
CA SER A 174 5.50 -5.57 -10.58
C SER A 174 4.93 -5.51 -9.18
N PHE A 175 5.37 -4.55 -8.36
CA PHE A 175 4.96 -4.42 -6.97
C PHE A 175 3.44 -4.21 -6.78
N PRO A 176 2.78 -3.23 -7.42
CA PRO A 176 1.32 -3.12 -7.44
C PRO A 176 0.60 -4.38 -7.93
N LEU A 177 1.12 -4.99 -9.00
CA LEU A 177 0.51 -6.17 -9.61
C LEU A 177 0.56 -7.39 -8.70
N THR A 178 1.63 -7.55 -7.93
CA THR A 178 1.76 -8.61 -6.92
C THR A 178 0.67 -8.50 -5.86
N PHE A 179 0.39 -7.29 -5.35
CA PHE A 179 -0.66 -7.12 -4.35
C PHE A 179 -2.06 -7.37 -4.89
N LEU A 180 -2.33 -6.92 -6.11
CA LEU A 180 -3.59 -7.24 -6.78
C LEU A 180 -3.71 -8.75 -6.98
N GLY A 181 -2.65 -9.43 -7.41
CA GLY A 181 -2.61 -10.88 -7.59
C GLY A 181 -2.84 -11.64 -6.29
N LEU A 182 -2.23 -11.21 -5.19
CA LEU A 182 -2.45 -11.77 -3.85
C LEU A 182 -3.91 -11.58 -3.43
N ALA A 183 -4.49 -10.39 -3.62
CA ALA A 183 -5.88 -10.13 -3.30
C ALA A 183 -6.84 -10.99 -4.15
N CYS A 184 -6.53 -11.20 -5.44
CA CYS A 184 -7.27 -12.12 -6.31
C CYS A 184 -7.19 -13.57 -5.81
N ALA A 185 -6.00 -14.03 -5.41
CA ALA A 185 -5.81 -15.38 -4.88
C ALA A 185 -6.63 -15.59 -3.60
N GLU A 186 -6.59 -14.61 -2.70
CA GLU A 186 -7.35 -14.65 -1.45
C GLU A 186 -8.87 -14.63 -1.68
N TYR A 187 -9.35 -13.82 -2.63
CA TYR A 187 -10.75 -13.83 -3.01
C TYR A 187 -11.20 -15.14 -3.67
N ALA A 188 -10.31 -15.81 -4.42
CA ALA A 188 -10.61 -17.09 -5.05
C ALA A 188 -10.63 -18.27 -4.06
N HIS A 189 -9.99 -18.12 -2.89
CA HIS A 189 -9.96 -19.13 -1.82
C HIS A 189 -11.10 -19.00 -0.81
N GLU A 190 -11.93 -17.96 -0.92
CA GLU A 190 -13.16 -17.78 -0.14
C GLU A 190 -14.27 -18.77 -0.53
#